data_AF-A0A9W8DFX3-F1
#
_entry.id   AF-A0A9W8DFX3-F1
#
_cell.length_a   1.000
_cell.length_b   1.000
_cell.length_c   1.000
_cell.angle_alpha   90.00
_cell.angle_beta   90.00
_cell.angle_gamma   90.00
#
_symmetry.space_group_name_H-M   'P 1'
#
loop_
_entity.id
_entity.type
_entity.pdbx_description
1 polymer ?
#
loop_
_entity_poly.entity_id
_entity_poly.type
_entity_poly.pdbx_seq_one_letter_code
_entity_poly.pdbx_strand_id
1 'polypeptide(L)'
;MNSSSDVIVQGTSNDAAVSRESAARLGYIDDPFIRYFVKRPQRRAPLINRGTHSRFDGMQRIIRQFINRSSSPCQIVSLGAGMDTLYFLLQQQQQLWRLFEIDFAEITAKKAATVYKTPALRSLLPQDMVVANGGTELHSHEYSLISGDLREFANVVPKLMARGFDCSQPTLFLSECVLIYLDPKHSDQIISWITKNMKHAGILTYEQILPHDRFGQMMIENLRTRGLELRGLHAYPTLQSTSQRFLDRGWHSAVAVDLATFHESLPENEQSRLAKIEFMDEWEDPI
;
A
#
# COMPACT_ATOMS: atom_id res chain seq x y z
N MET A 1 18.53 4.95 15.54
CA MET A 1 19.47 4.62 14.45
C MET A 1 18.87 3.46 13.69
N ASN A 2 18.69 3.60 12.38
CA ASN A 2 18.11 2.52 11.57
C ASN A 2 19.06 1.33 11.53
N SER A 3 18.51 0.13 11.70
CA SER A 3 19.28 -1.09 11.53
C SER A 3 19.60 -1.34 10.05
N SER A 4 20.61 -2.17 9.76
CA SER A 4 20.90 -2.58 8.38
C SER A 4 19.69 -3.23 7.70
N SER A 5 18.86 -3.95 8.45
CA SER A 5 17.60 -4.52 7.93
C SER A 5 16.58 -3.45 7.55
N ASP A 6 16.50 -2.35 8.32
CA ASP A 6 15.54 -1.28 8.03
C ASP A 6 15.86 -0.58 6.71
N VAL A 7 17.14 -0.34 6.42
CA VAL A 7 17.58 0.26 5.14
C VAL A 7 17.21 -0.62 3.96
N ILE A 8 17.32 -1.95 4.11
CA ILE A 8 16.96 -2.91 3.05
C ILE A 8 15.45 -2.92 2.84
N VAL A 9 14.64 -2.97 3.92
CA VAL A 9 13.17 -2.89 3.84
C VAL A 9 12.73 -1.56 3.23
N GLN A 10 13.34 -0.44 3.60
CA GLN A 10 13.07 0.87 2.98
C GLN A 10 13.36 0.87 1.46
N GLY A 11 14.29 0.05 0.99
CA GLY A 11 14.60 -0.12 -0.43
C GLY A 11 13.44 -0.70 -1.25
N THR A 12 12.56 -1.51 -0.65
CA THR A 12 11.44 -2.15 -1.35
C THR A 12 10.40 -1.13 -1.84
N SER A 13 10.30 0.02 -1.17
CA SER A 13 9.49 1.16 -1.60
C SER A 13 9.86 1.60 -3.02
N ASN A 14 11.16 1.64 -3.35
CA ASN A 14 11.62 1.99 -4.69
C ASN A 14 11.33 0.88 -5.70
N ASP A 15 11.51 -0.39 -5.33
CA ASP A 15 11.19 -1.52 -6.22
C ASP A 15 9.70 -1.54 -6.60
N ALA A 16 8.82 -1.29 -5.63
CA ALA A 16 7.38 -1.18 -5.84
C ALA A 16 7.04 0.01 -6.76
N ALA A 17 7.65 1.18 -6.52
CA ALA A 17 7.45 2.37 -7.36
C ALA A 17 7.89 2.13 -8.81
N VAL A 18 9.03 1.46 -9.02
CA VAL A 18 9.53 1.12 -10.37
C VAL A 18 8.57 0.17 -11.10
N SER A 19 8.04 -0.86 -10.42
CA SER A 19 7.06 -1.76 -11.05
C SER A 19 5.76 -1.05 -11.40
N ARG A 20 5.27 -0.17 -10.52
CA ARG A 20 4.10 0.67 -10.78
C ARG A 20 4.32 1.65 -11.92
N GLU A 21 5.49 2.29 -12.01
CA GLU A 21 5.85 3.15 -13.13
C GLU A 21 5.92 2.38 -14.45
N SER A 22 6.50 1.17 -14.47
CA SER A 22 6.52 0.31 -15.65
C SER A 22 5.11 0.03 -16.15
N ALA A 23 4.22 -0.39 -15.25
CA ALA A 23 2.82 -0.64 -15.58
C ALA A 23 2.11 0.63 -16.09
N ALA A 24 2.28 1.77 -15.42
CA ALA A 24 1.65 3.04 -15.81
C ALA A 24 2.15 3.51 -17.18
N ARG A 25 3.46 3.49 -17.41
CA ARG A 25 4.08 3.92 -18.67
C ARG A 25 3.67 3.06 -19.86
N LEU A 26 3.43 1.77 -19.64
CA LEU A 26 2.95 0.85 -20.67
C LEU A 26 1.42 0.84 -20.82
N GLY A 27 0.69 1.61 -20.00
CA GLY A 27 -0.77 1.72 -20.09
C GLY A 27 -1.53 0.57 -19.42
N TYR A 28 -0.87 -0.21 -18.55
CA TYR A 28 -1.56 -1.20 -17.71
C TYR A 28 -2.48 -0.50 -16.72
N ILE A 29 -1.99 0.55 -16.07
CA ILE A 29 -2.73 1.33 -15.06
C ILE A 29 -2.76 2.81 -15.43
N ASP A 30 -3.77 3.52 -14.93
CA ASP A 30 -3.86 4.98 -15.03
C ASP A 30 -3.32 5.63 -13.76
N ASP A 31 -2.02 5.94 -13.78
CA ASP A 31 -1.33 6.66 -12.71
C ASP A 31 -0.35 7.68 -13.31
N PRO A 32 -0.80 8.92 -13.56
CA PRO A 32 0.04 9.95 -14.17
C PRO A 32 1.12 10.49 -13.22
N PHE A 33 1.06 10.13 -11.93
CA PHE A 33 1.87 10.71 -10.87
C PHE A 33 3.09 9.86 -10.52
N ILE A 34 3.00 8.53 -10.64
CA ILE A 34 4.07 7.62 -10.16
C ILE A 34 5.42 7.89 -10.82
N ARG A 35 5.42 8.35 -12.08
CA ARG A 35 6.63 8.74 -12.83
C ARG A 35 7.48 9.80 -12.13
N TYR A 36 6.90 10.65 -11.28
CA TYR A 36 7.64 11.68 -10.55
C TYR A 36 8.43 11.12 -9.37
N PHE A 37 8.07 9.94 -8.88
CA PHE A 37 8.73 9.29 -7.75
C PHE A 37 9.81 8.29 -8.16
N VAL A 38 9.94 7.98 -9.46
CA VAL A 38 10.92 7.03 -9.99
C VAL A 38 12.02 7.75 -10.75
N LYS A 39 13.23 7.75 -10.19
CA LYS A 39 14.41 8.39 -10.83
C LYS A 39 14.93 7.63 -12.05
N ARG A 40 14.84 6.31 -12.02
CA ARG A 40 15.35 5.42 -13.08
C ARG A 40 14.25 4.43 -13.46
N PRO A 41 13.38 4.80 -14.41
CA PRO A 41 12.38 3.91 -14.97
C PRO A 41 13.01 2.61 -15.48
N GLN A 42 12.40 1.48 -15.16
CA GLN A 42 12.82 0.18 -15.67
C GLN A 42 11.59 -0.60 -16.10
N ARG A 43 11.57 -1.07 -17.35
CA ARG A 43 10.52 -1.95 -17.84
C ARG A 43 10.58 -3.29 -17.08
N ARG A 44 9.43 -3.74 -16.57
CA ARG A 44 9.25 -5.08 -15.99
C ARG A 44 8.69 -6.04 -17.04
N ALA A 45 8.82 -7.34 -16.77
CA ALA A 45 8.25 -8.39 -17.61
C ALA A 45 6.70 -8.30 -17.65
N PRO A 46 6.05 -8.76 -18.74
CA PRO A 46 4.58 -8.69 -18.88
C PRO A 46 3.82 -9.28 -17.69
N LEU A 47 4.27 -10.41 -17.14
CA LEU A 47 3.66 -11.05 -15.97
C LEU A 47 3.67 -10.12 -14.75
N ILE A 48 4.78 -9.43 -14.50
CA ILE A 48 4.91 -8.45 -13.41
C ILE A 48 4.01 -7.23 -13.64
N ASN A 49 3.89 -6.76 -14.90
CA ASN A 49 2.99 -5.65 -15.22
C ASN A 49 1.51 -6.04 -15.02
N ARG A 50 1.10 -7.27 -15.39
CA ARG A 50 -0.25 -7.80 -15.16
C ARG A 50 -0.56 -7.99 -13.68
N GLY A 51 0.40 -8.51 -12.90
CA GLY A 51 0.27 -8.56 -11.44
C GLY A 51 0.16 -7.17 -10.83
N THR A 52 0.96 -6.21 -11.30
CA THR A 52 0.89 -4.80 -10.85
C THR A 52 -0.45 -4.16 -11.19
N HIS A 53 -1.00 -4.43 -12.38
CA HIS A 53 -2.36 -4.00 -12.73
C HIS A 53 -3.41 -4.58 -11.79
N SER A 54 -3.41 -5.90 -11.61
CA SER A 54 -4.41 -6.60 -10.79
C SER A 54 -4.36 -6.10 -9.33
N ARG A 55 -3.15 -5.91 -8.80
CA ARG A 55 -2.90 -5.32 -7.48
C ARG A 55 -3.49 -3.89 -7.40
N PHE A 56 -3.14 -3.03 -8.35
CA PHE A 56 -3.61 -1.65 -8.38
C PHE A 56 -5.13 -1.55 -8.53
N ASP A 57 -5.71 -2.29 -9.48
CA ASP A 57 -7.15 -2.29 -9.76
C ASP A 57 -7.96 -2.83 -8.58
N GLY A 58 -7.52 -3.93 -7.95
CA GLY A 58 -8.14 -4.46 -6.74
C GLY A 58 -8.16 -3.46 -5.59
N MET A 59 -7.01 -2.84 -5.30
CA MET A 59 -6.91 -1.78 -4.29
C MET A 59 -7.84 -0.61 -4.60
N GLN A 60 -7.80 -0.08 -5.82
CA GLN A 60 -8.61 1.06 -6.26
C GLN A 60 -10.11 0.79 -6.18
N ARG A 61 -10.56 -0.41 -6.57
CA ARG A 61 -11.99 -0.80 -6.49
C ARG A 61 -12.49 -0.78 -5.05
N ILE A 62 -11.75 -1.37 -4.12
CA ILE A 62 -12.16 -1.41 -2.71
C ILE A 62 -12.13 -0.01 -2.09
N ILE A 63 -11.09 0.79 -2.37
CA ILE A 63 -11.01 2.18 -1.90
C ILE A 63 -12.20 3.00 -2.40
N ARG A 64 -12.52 2.93 -3.70
CA ARG A 64 -13.66 3.65 -4.28
C ARG A 64 -15.00 3.15 -3.71
N GLN A 65 -15.17 1.85 -3.55
CA GLN A 65 -16.39 1.29 -2.95
C GLN A 65 -16.55 1.75 -1.50
N PHE A 66 -15.47 1.80 -0.72
CA PHE A 66 -15.49 2.31 0.65
C PHE A 66 -15.91 3.78 0.68
N ILE A 67 -15.28 4.64 -0.13
CA ILE A 67 -15.62 6.08 -0.21
C ILE A 67 -17.09 6.25 -0.64
N ASN A 68 -17.53 5.58 -1.70
CA ASN A 68 -18.87 5.73 -2.26
C ASN A 68 -19.99 5.22 -1.35
N ARG A 69 -19.68 4.26 -0.46
CA ARG A 69 -20.66 3.73 0.52
C ARG A 69 -20.69 4.55 1.81
N SER A 70 -19.73 5.44 2.04
CA SER A 70 -19.72 6.27 3.23
C SER A 70 -20.76 7.39 3.10
N SER A 71 -21.71 7.43 4.02
CA SER A 71 -22.72 8.51 4.11
C SER A 71 -22.21 9.75 4.84
N SER A 72 -20.96 9.73 5.31
CA SER A 72 -20.31 10.78 6.10
C SER A 72 -18.84 10.92 5.67
N PRO A 73 -18.12 11.98 6.13
CA PRO A 73 -16.67 11.98 6.04
C PRO A 73 -16.07 10.65 6.49
N CYS A 74 -15.15 10.12 5.68
CA CYS A 74 -14.40 8.92 5.97
C CYS A 74 -12.89 9.20 5.91
N GLN A 75 -12.12 8.34 6.55
CA GLN A 75 -10.67 8.46 6.63
C GLN A 75 -10.01 7.29 5.91
N ILE A 76 -8.87 7.54 5.28
CA ILE A 76 -7.99 6.49 4.77
C ILE A 76 -6.65 6.60 5.50
N VAL A 77 -6.11 5.46 5.95
CA VAL A 77 -4.80 5.37 6.58
C VAL A 77 -3.95 4.37 5.81
N SER A 78 -2.95 4.85 5.08
CA SER A 78 -1.98 4.01 4.38
C SER A 78 -0.77 3.74 5.29
N LEU A 79 -0.65 2.48 5.71
CA LEU A 79 0.45 1.98 6.55
C LEU A 79 1.60 1.57 5.64
N GLY A 80 2.77 2.18 5.79
CA GLY A 80 3.93 1.94 4.91
C GLY A 80 3.67 2.43 3.49
N ALA A 81 3.23 3.68 3.37
CA ALA A 81 2.72 4.25 2.12
C ALA A 81 3.78 4.37 1.01
N GLY A 82 5.07 4.31 1.33
CA GLY A 82 6.14 4.39 0.35
C GLY A 82 6.02 5.61 -0.57
N MET A 83 6.18 5.38 -1.87
CA MET A 83 5.98 6.38 -2.93
C MET A 83 4.61 6.28 -3.60
N ASP A 84 3.60 5.75 -2.89
CA ASP A 84 2.24 5.64 -3.40
C ASP A 84 1.66 7.01 -3.80
N THR A 85 0.75 7.03 -4.78
CA THR A 85 0.19 8.26 -5.36
C THR A 85 -1.31 8.43 -5.11
N LEU A 86 -1.90 7.61 -4.23
CA LEU A 86 -3.34 7.59 -3.93
C LEU A 86 -3.88 8.96 -3.58
N TYR A 87 -3.14 9.76 -2.81
CA TYR A 87 -3.50 11.15 -2.53
C TYR A 87 -3.80 11.92 -3.82
N PHE A 88 -2.88 11.90 -4.78
CA PHE A 88 -3.00 12.66 -6.03
C PHE A 88 -4.10 12.10 -6.93
N LEU A 89 -4.28 10.78 -6.95
CA LEU A 89 -5.36 10.12 -7.69
C LEU A 89 -6.74 10.54 -7.15
N LEU A 90 -6.93 10.49 -5.83
CA LEU A 90 -8.19 10.87 -5.18
C LEU A 90 -8.44 12.38 -5.28
N GLN A 91 -7.40 13.19 -5.20
CA GLN A 91 -7.49 14.64 -5.34
C GLN A 91 -7.92 15.04 -6.75
N GLN A 92 -7.36 14.40 -7.78
CA GLN A 92 -7.78 14.62 -9.17
C GLN A 92 -9.25 14.25 -9.40
N GLN A 93 -9.78 13.29 -8.64
CA GLN A 93 -11.18 12.84 -8.70
C GLN A 93 -12.13 13.66 -7.81
N GLN A 94 -11.62 14.58 -6.98
CA GLN A 94 -12.39 15.32 -5.97
C GLN A 94 -13.16 14.40 -4.99
N GLN A 95 -12.55 13.26 -4.65
CA GLN A 95 -13.15 12.22 -3.79
C GLN A 95 -12.50 12.12 -2.41
N LEU A 96 -11.55 13.01 -2.12
CA LEU A 96 -10.75 12.95 -0.90
C LEU A 96 -11.42 13.71 0.24
N TRP A 97 -11.59 13.03 1.38
CA TRP A 97 -12.02 13.67 2.63
C TRP A 97 -10.83 13.84 3.57
N ARG A 98 -10.16 12.73 3.91
CA ARG A 98 -9.00 12.71 4.81
C ARG A 98 -8.12 11.50 4.49
N LEU A 99 -6.84 11.73 4.18
CA LEU A 99 -5.85 10.67 4.00
C LEU A 99 -4.64 10.89 4.89
N PHE A 100 -4.28 9.83 5.62
CA PHE A 100 -3.05 9.74 6.37
C PHE A 100 -2.13 8.71 5.70
N GLU A 101 -0.88 9.08 5.52
CA GLU A 101 0.18 8.19 5.09
C GLU A 101 1.24 8.09 6.17
N ILE A 102 1.66 6.87 6.49
CA ILE A 102 2.69 6.62 7.50
C ILE A 102 3.82 5.84 6.85
N ASP A 103 5.05 6.27 7.06
CA ASP A 103 6.25 5.51 6.70
C ASP A 103 7.45 5.94 7.56
N PHE A 104 8.59 5.29 7.40
CA PHE A 104 9.85 5.72 8.00
C PHE A 104 10.21 7.15 7.58
N ALA A 105 10.86 7.88 8.49
CA ALA A 105 11.23 9.28 8.26
C ALA A 105 12.06 9.48 6.98
N GLU A 106 12.92 8.53 6.62
CA GLU A 106 13.72 8.58 5.40
C GLU A 106 12.86 8.47 4.13
N ILE A 107 11.77 7.71 4.18
CA ILE A 107 10.83 7.53 3.06
C ILE A 107 9.94 8.76 2.94
N THR A 108 9.36 9.20 4.05
CA THR A 108 8.49 10.39 4.06
C THR A 108 9.26 11.66 3.69
N ALA A 109 10.52 11.81 4.11
CA ALA A 109 11.37 12.92 3.68
C ALA A 109 11.62 12.92 2.16
N LYS A 110 11.91 11.74 1.58
CA LYS A 110 12.08 11.60 0.13
C LYS A 110 10.79 11.93 -0.62
N LYS A 111 9.65 11.45 -0.13
CA LYS A 111 8.33 11.74 -0.71
C LYS A 111 8.03 13.23 -0.65
N ALA A 112 8.13 13.84 0.52
CA ALA A 112 7.92 15.28 0.74
C ALA A 112 8.81 16.13 -0.17
N ALA A 113 10.11 15.82 -0.25
CA ALA A 113 11.04 16.52 -1.12
C ALA A 113 10.65 16.42 -2.60
N THR A 114 10.24 15.23 -3.08
CA THR A 114 9.79 15.02 -4.47
C THR A 114 8.53 15.83 -4.77
N VAL A 115 7.55 15.79 -3.86
CA VAL A 115 6.29 16.53 -3.99
C VAL A 115 6.54 18.04 -4.12
N TYR A 116 7.37 18.62 -3.25
CA TYR A 116 7.63 20.07 -3.28
C TYR A 116 8.49 20.54 -4.45
N LYS A 117 9.40 19.68 -4.93
CA LYS A 117 10.26 19.98 -6.09
C LYS A 117 9.54 19.81 -7.43
N THR A 118 8.39 19.14 -7.45
CA THR A 118 7.67 18.81 -8.68
C THR A 118 6.44 19.70 -8.82
N PRO A 119 6.43 20.69 -9.72
CA PRO A 119 5.32 21.65 -9.83
C PRO A 119 3.95 20.99 -10.04
N ALA A 120 3.89 19.91 -10.82
CA ALA A 120 2.65 19.17 -11.09
C ALA A 120 2.06 18.47 -9.85
N LEU A 121 2.90 18.06 -8.89
CA LEU A 121 2.43 17.50 -7.62
C LEU A 121 2.11 18.60 -6.63
N ARG A 122 2.99 19.61 -6.54
CA ARG A 122 2.82 20.75 -5.63
C ARG A 122 1.53 21.53 -5.90
N SER A 123 1.12 21.67 -7.16
CA SER A 123 -0.12 22.36 -7.52
C SER A 123 -1.39 21.66 -7.05
N LEU A 124 -1.31 20.37 -6.69
CA LEU A 124 -2.44 19.60 -6.18
C LEU A 124 -2.53 19.64 -4.66
N LEU A 125 -1.52 20.16 -3.96
CA LEU A 125 -1.54 20.24 -2.51
C LEU A 125 -2.58 21.27 -2.03
N PRO A 126 -3.18 21.06 -0.84
CA PRO A 126 -4.10 22.02 -0.25
C PRO A 126 -3.37 23.32 0.11
N GLN A 127 -4.09 24.43 0.12
CA GLN A 127 -3.50 25.76 0.39
C GLN A 127 -2.90 25.87 1.80
N ASP A 128 -3.46 25.14 2.76
CA ASP A 128 -3.01 25.08 4.16
C ASP A 128 -1.89 24.04 4.39
N MET A 129 -1.28 23.50 3.33
CA MET A 129 -0.22 22.50 3.46
C MET A 129 1.05 23.06 4.12
N VAL A 130 1.50 22.41 5.18
CA VAL A 130 2.69 22.77 5.96
C VAL A 130 3.72 21.65 5.89
N VAL A 131 4.99 22.02 5.68
CA VAL A 131 6.14 21.14 5.88
C VAL A 131 6.50 21.12 7.37
N ALA A 132 6.56 19.94 7.97
CA ALA A 132 6.82 19.77 9.39
C ALA A 132 8.00 18.82 9.65
N ASN A 133 8.39 18.73 10.92
CA ASN A 133 9.39 17.81 11.44
C ASN A 133 10.69 17.77 10.60
N GLY A 134 11.26 18.94 10.31
CA GLY A 134 12.52 19.04 9.55
C GLY A 134 12.43 18.59 8.09
N GLY A 135 11.24 18.63 7.47
CA GLY A 135 11.04 18.20 6.08
C GLY A 135 10.67 16.73 5.91
N THR A 136 10.45 16.02 7.01
CA THR A 136 10.06 14.60 6.99
C THR A 136 8.54 14.41 6.98
N GLU A 137 7.74 15.44 7.25
CA GLU A 137 6.30 15.34 7.36
C GLU A 137 5.59 16.45 6.59
N LEU A 138 4.38 16.15 6.10
CA LEU A 138 3.49 17.10 5.43
C LEU A 138 2.13 17.09 6.13
N HIS A 139 1.54 18.25 6.37
CA HIS A 139 0.26 18.34 7.08
C HIS A 139 -0.67 19.38 6.45
N SER A 140 -1.92 18.98 6.23
CA SER A 140 -3.07 19.84 5.97
C SER A 140 -4.32 19.24 6.60
N HIS A 141 -5.47 19.89 6.39
CA HIS A 141 -6.77 19.37 6.79
C HIS A 141 -7.27 18.15 5.97
N GLU A 142 -6.75 17.91 4.76
CA GLU A 142 -7.16 16.79 3.89
C GLU A 142 -6.11 15.68 3.82
N TYR A 143 -4.83 16.02 3.99
CA TYR A 143 -3.72 15.10 3.78
C TYR A 143 -2.65 15.25 4.86
N SER A 144 -2.14 14.12 5.36
CA SER A 144 -1.07 14.10 6.34
C SER A 144 -0.09 12.98 6.05
N LEU A 145 1.14 13.34 5.71
CA LEU A 145 2.29 12.45 5.64
C LEU A 145 3.03 12.48 6.97
N ILE A 146 3.05 11.35 7.68
CA ILE A 146 3.54 11.23 9.05
C ILE A 146 4.73 10.28 9.07
N SER A 147 5.81 10.70 9.71
CA SER A 147 6.98 9.84 9.93
C SER A 147 6.74 8.97 11.16
N GLY A 148 6.95 7.67 11.05
CA GLY A 148 6.73 6.74 12.14
C GLY A 148 7.16 5.32 11.85
N ASP A 149 7.59 4.62 12.88
CA ASP A 149 7.89 3.19 12.82
C ASP A 149 6.64 2.39 13.20
N LEU A 150 6.14 1.56 12.28
CA LEU A 150 4.97 0.73 12.51
C LEU A 150 5.21 -0.36 13.58
N ARG A 151 6.46 -0.72 13.88
CA ARG A 151 6.79 -1.61 15.01
C ARG A 151 6.43 -0.99 16.35
N GLU A 152 6.43 0.34 16.40
CA GLU A 152 6.05 1.17 17.53
C GLU A 152 4.75 1.91 17.27
N PHE A 153 3.75 1.23 16.69
CA PHE A 153 2.49 1.87 16.26
C PHE A 153 1.79 2.69 17.37
N ALA A 154 1.94 2.28 18.64
CA ALA A 154 1.46 3.05 19.78
C ALA A 154 2.06 4.48 19.87
N ASN A 155 3.27 4.70 19.37
CA ASN A 155 3.92 6.01 19.27
C ASN A 155 3.44 6.80 18.04
N VAL A 156 2.96 6.12 17.00
CA VAL A 156 2.41 6.75 15.78
C VAL A 156 0.99 7.27 16.01
N VAL A 157 0.18 6.54 16.80
CA VAL A 157 -1.21 6.89 17.09
C VAL A 157 -1.39 8.32 17.64
N PRO A 158 -0.64 8.79 18.65
CA PRO A 158 -0.73 10.18 19.11
C PRO A 158 -0.48 11.20 18.01
N LYS A 159 0.44 10.91 17.06
CA LYS A 159 0.69 11.79 15.91
C LYS A 159 -0.52 11.85 14.98
N LEU A 160 -1.13 10.70 14.66
CA LEU A 160 -2.37 10.65 13.88
C LEU A 160 -3.47 11.49 14.52
N MET A 161 -3.72 11.28 15.81
CA MET A 161 -4.74 12.00 16.59
C MET A 161 -4.49 13.51 16.60
N ALA A 162 -3.23 13.92 16.81
CA ALA A 162 -2.84 15.32 16.76
C ALA A 162 -3.03 15.96 15.38
N ARG A 163 -3.17 15.15 14.32
CA ARG A 163 -3.50 15.57 12.95
C ARG A 163 -4.98 15.32 12.62
N GLY A 164 -5.85 15.20 13.62
CA GLY A 164 -7.30 15.12 13.38
C GLY A 164 -7.80 13.76 12.92
N PHE A 165 -7.03 12.68 13.14
CA PHE A 165 -7.58 11.33 13.05
C PHE A 165 -8.64 11.12 14.13
N ASP A 166 -9.82 10.66 13.73
CA ASP A 166 -10.98 10.46 14.58
C ASP A 166 -11.41 8.99 14.60
N CYS A 167 -11.31 8.33 15.76
CA CYS A 167 -11.69 6.93 15.94
C CYS A 167 -13.20 6.66 15.77
N SER A 168 -14.03 7.71 15.79
CA SER A 168 -15.48 7.59 15.59
C SER A 168 -15.88 7.58 14.12
N GLN A 169 -15.01 8.04 13.21
CA GLN A 169 -15.28 8.10 11.78
C GLN A 169 -14.98 6.76 11.06
N PRO A 170 -15.76 6.40 10.02
CA PRO A 170 -15.44 5.28 9.17
C PRO A 170 -14.02 5.40 8.62
N THR A 171 -13.18 4.39 8.85
CA THR A 171 -11.78 4.41 8.42
C THR A 171 -11.39 3.16 7.66
N LEU A 172 -10.77 3.34 6.49
CA LEU A 172 -10.12 2.26 5.75
C LEU A 172 -8.61 2.29 5.97
N PHE A 173 -8.06 1.24 6.57
CA PHE A 173 -6.63 1.03 6.68
C PHE A 173 -6.11 0.24 5.48
N LEU A 174 -4.98 0.65 4.91
CA LEU A 174 -4.32 -0.01 3.80
C LEU A 174 -2.96 -0.55 4.25
N SER A 175 -2.66 -1.80 3.92
CA SER A 175 -1.32 -2.40 4.00
C SER A 175 -1.01 -3.10 2.69
N GLU A 176 -0.13 -2.51 1.88
CA GLU A 176 0.16 -2.99 0.53
C GLU A 176 1.61 -3.48 0.45
N CYS A 177 1.82 -4.76 0.75
CA CYS A 177 3.12 -5.40 1.03
C CYS A 177 3.86 -4.75 2.22
N VAL A 178 3.20 -4.58 3.37
CA VAL A 178 3.80 -3.89 4.52
C VAL A 178 3.83 -4.75 5.77
N LEU A 179 2.69 -5.23 6.27
CA LEU A 179 2.66 -6.01 7.52
C LEU A 179 3.48 -7.30 7.42
N ILE A 180 3.65 -7.85 6.21
CA ILE A 180 4.47 -9.03 5.91
C ILE A 180 5.95 -8.87 6.29
N TYR A 181 6.48 -7.65 6.29
CA TYR A 181 7.86 -7.36 6.69
C TYR A 181 8.04 -7.27 8.21
N LEU A 182 6.95 -7.20 8.97
CA LEU A 182 6.99 -7.10 10.42
C LEU A 182 6.90 -8.49 11.06
N ASP A 183 7.61 -8.68 12.18
CA ASP A 183 7.35 -9.85 13.02
C ASP A 183 5.85 -9.87 13.41
N PRO A 184 5.19 -11.04 13.43
CA PRO A 184 3.74 -11.14 13.69
C PRO A 184 3.30 -10.38 14.93
N LYS A 185 4.12 -10.39 16.00
CA LYS A 185 3.90 -9.60 17.22
C LYS A 185 3.55 -8.13 16.93
N HIS A 186 4.27 -7.47 16.03
CA HIS A 186 4.07 -6.05 15.73
C HIS A 186 2.88 -5.82 14.81
N SER A 187 2.77 -6.60 13.73
CA SER A 187 1.67 -6.43 12.79
C SER A 187 0.31 -6.80 13.41
N ASP A 188 0.29 -7.78 14.31
CA ASP A 188 -0.90 -8.16 15.07
C ASP A 188 -1.29 -7.13 16.13
N GLN A 189 -0.32 -6.41 16.70
CA GLN A 189 -0.59 -5.29 17.60
C GLN A 189 -1.31 -4.14 16.87
N ILE A 190 -0.95 -3.87 15.62
CA ILE A 190 -1.65 -2.87 14.79
C ILE A 190 -3.10 -3.30 14.58
N ILE A 191 -3.34 -4.53 14.14
CA ILE A 191 -4.70 -5.07 13.91
C ILE A 191 -5.52 -5.04 15.21
N SER A 192 -4.93 -5.45 16.34
CA SER A 192 -5.59 -5.45 17.65
C SER A 192 -5.90 -4.03 18.12
N TRP A 193 -5.02 -3.07 17.86
CA TRP A 193 -5.28 -1.66 18.17
C TRP A 193 -6.46 -1.13 17.36
N ILE A 194 -6.51 -1.40 16.05
CA ILE A 194 -7.61 -0.98 15.18
C ILE A 194 -8.93 -1.53 15.72
N THR A 195 -8.97 -2.83 16.00
CA THR A 195 -10.16 -3.53 16.50
C THR A 195 -10.65 -2.95 17.83
N LYS A 196 -9.73 -2.60 18.73
CA LYS A 196 -10.08 -2.08 20.06
C LYS A 196 -10.57 -0.64 20.05
N ASN A 197 -10.05 0.20 19.14
CA ASN A 197 -10.23 1.65 19.23
C ASN A 197 -11.18 2.23 18.17
N MET A 198 -11.34 1.57 17.02
CA MET A 198 -12.16 2.09 15.94
C MET A 198 -13.62 1.64 16.07
N LYS A 199 -14.55 2.59 15.89
CA LYS A 199 -15.98 2.28 15.86
C LYS A 199 -16.39 1.56 14.57
N HIS A 200 -15.87 2.03 13.44
CA HIS A 200 -16.13 1.48 12.11
C HIS A 200 -14.83 1.45 11.32
N ALA A 201 -14.27 0.26 11.09
CA ALA A 201 -13.03 0.09 10.36
C ALA A 201 -13.16 -0.96 9.26
N GLY A 202 -12.50 -0.69 8.14
CA GLY A 202 -12.09 -1.69 7.16
C GLY A 202 -10.55 -1.78 7.16
N ILE A 203 -10.01 -2.94 6.86
CA ILE A 203 -8.58 -3.09 6.54
C ILE A 203 -8.44 -3.87 5.24
N LEU A 204 -7.64 -3.34 4.33
CA LEU A 204 -7.31 -3.96 3.06
C LEU A 204 -5.82 -4.28 3.04
N THR A 205 -5.51 -5.56 2.90
CA THR A 205 -4.13 -6.07 2.86
C THR A 205 -3.83 -6.75 1.54
N TYR A 206 -2.68 -6.47 0.95
CA TYR A 206 -2.12 -7.20 -0.19
C TYR A 206 -0.73 -7.71 0.18
N GLU A 207 -0.55 -9.03 0.33
CA GLU A 207 0.67 -9.65 0.88
C GLU A 207 0.90 -11.03 0.24
N GLN A 208 2.13 -11.55 0.36
CA GLN A 208 2.49 -12.88 -0.14
C GLN A 208 1.84 -14.01 0.66
N ILE A 209 1.61 -15.16 0.00
CA ILE A 209 1.11 -16.40 0.60
C ILE A 209 1.93 -17.59 0.06
N LEU A 210 1.60 -18.79 0.54
CA LEU A 210 2.11 -20.10 0.09
C LEU A 210 3.64 -20.25 0.14
N PRO A 211 4.30 -20.01 1.30
CA PRO A 211 5.76 -20.09 1.44
C PRO A 211 6.39 -21.46 1.15
N HIS A 212 5.57 -22.52 1.06
CA HIS A 212 6.03 -23.90 1.02
C HIS A 212 5.89 -24.55 -0.35
N ASP A 213 5.19 -23.93 -1.29
CA ASP A 213 5.19 -24.39 -2.67
C ASP A 213 6.51 -24.04 -3.37
N ARG A 214 6.70 -24.53 -4.60
CA ARG A 214 7.93 -24.31 -5.36
C ARG A 214 8.22 -22.83 -5.60
N PHE A 215 7.18 -22.05 -5.94
CA PHE A 215 7.33 -20.62 -6.22
C PHE A 215 7.66 -19.85 -4.95
N GLY A 216 6.93 -20.10 -3.85
CA GLY A 216 7.15 -19.50 -2.55
C GLY A 216 8.55 -19.75 -2.00
N GLN A 217 9.06 -20.99 -2.13
CA GLN A 217 10.44 -21.32 -1.73
C GLN A 217 11.47 -20.54 -2.55
N MET A 218 11.29 -20.47 -3.89
CA MET A 218 12.17 -19.70 -4.77
C MET A 218 12.11 -18.20 -4.45
N MET A 219 10.92 -17.65 -4.20
CA MET A 219 10.71 -16.26 -3.83
C MET A 219 11.43 -15.92 -2.51
N ILE A 220 11.29 -16.76 -1.49
CA ILE A 220 11.93 -16.57 -0.17
C ILE A 220 13.45 -16.58 -0.33
N GLU A 221 14.01 -17.51 -1.10
CA GLU A 221 15.47 -17.57 -1.35
C GLU A 221 15.96 -16.33 -2.11
N ASN A 222 15.22 -15.88 -3.13
CA ASN A 222 15.52 -14.66 -3.88
C ASN A 222 15.40 -13.37 -3.03
N LEU A 223 14.60 -13.37 -1.97
CA LEU A 223 14.54 -12.26 -1.02
C LEU A 223 15.69 -12.33 -0.02
N ARG A 224 16.01 -13.53 0.48
CA ARG A 224 17.10 -13.76 1.43
C ARG A 224 18.46 -13.34 0.85
N THR A 225 18.71 -13.62 -0.43
CA THR A 225 19.94 -13.16 -1.13
C THR A 225 20.07 -11.64 -1.18
N ARG A 226 18.97 -10.90 -1.04
CA ARG A 226 18.93 -9.42 -0.93
C ARG A 226 18.88 -8.92 0.52
N GLY A 227 18.98 -9.82 1.51
CA GLY A 227 18.84 -9.49 2.93
C GLY A 227 17.41 -9.14 3.35
N LEU A 228 16.41 -9.49 2.54
CA LEU A 228 14.99 -9.29 2.83
C LEU A 228 14.38 -10.56 3.43
N GLU A 229 13.54 -10.37 4.44
CA GLU A 229 12.82 -11.44 5.11
C GLU A 229 11.34 -11.09 5.23
N LEU A 230 10.46 -12.03 4.86
CA LEU A 230 9.02 -11.92 4.99
C LEU A 230 8.59 -12.51 6.34
N ARG A 231 8.88 -11.76 7.42
CA ARG A 231 8.72 -12.21 8.82
C ARG A 231 7.31 -12.69 9.16
N GLY A 232 6.29 -12.08 8.54
CA GLY A 232 4.89 -12.45 8.74
C GLY A 232 4.43 -13.70 7.96
N LEU A 233 5.19 -14.14 6.95
CA LEU A 233 4.72 -15.10 5.95
C LEU A 233 4.45 -16.49 6.54
N HIS A 234 5.30 -16.95 7.45
CA HIS A 234 5.15 -18.28 8.05
C HIS A 234 4.04 -18.34 9.11
N ALA A 235 3.64 -17.20 9.68
CA ALA A 235 2.54 -17.15 10.65
C ALA A 235 1.18 -17.25 9.95
N TYR A 236 1.07 -16.70 8.73
CA TYR A 236 -0.18 -16.64 7.97
C TYR A 236 0.06 -17.10 6.51
N PRO A 237 0.38 -18.39 6.30
CA PRO A 237 0.86 -18.88 5.00
C PRO A 237 -0.22 -19.06 3.93
N THR A 238 -1.50 -19.00 4.27
CA THR A 238 -2.62 -19.28 3.33
C THR A 238 -3.71 -18.22 3.40
N LEU A 239 -4.54 -18.11 2.36
CA LEU A 239 -5.73 -17.25 2.35
C LEU A 239 -6.63 -17.48 3.59
N GLN A 240 -6.79 -18.74 3.98
CA GLN A 240 -7.55 -19.11 5.18
C GLN A 240 -6.90 -18.57 6.45
N SER A 241 -5.59 -18.78 6.63
CA SER A 241 -4.88 -18.28 7.81
C SER A 241 -4.84 -16.75 7.88
N THR A 242 -4.75 -16.06 6.73
CA THR A 242 -4.85 -14.61 6.63
C THR A 242 -6.23 -14.12 7.04
N SER A 243 -7.30 -14.79 6.59
CA SER A 243 -8.66 -14.42 7.01
C SER A 243 -8.86 -14.70 8.50
N GLN A 244 -8.42 -15.86 8.99
CA GLN A 244 -8.55 -16.26 10.39
C GLN A 244 -7.79 -15.30 11.32
N ARG A 245 -6.63 -14.78 10.89
CA ARG A 245 -5.87 -13.75 11.62
C ARG A 245 -6.73 -12.56 12.05
N PHE A 246 -7.59 -12.07 11.17
CA PHE A 246 -8.49 -10.95 11.46
C PHE A 246 -9.66 -11.39 12.34
N LEU A 247 -10.29 -12.53 12.02
CA LEU A 247 -11.41 -13.05 12.81
C LEU A 247 -11.03 -13.32 14.27
N ASP A 248 -9.87 -13.94 14.51
CA ASP A 248 -9.31 -14.21 15.84
C ASP A 248 -9.05 -12.93 16.64
N ARG A 249 -8.94 -11.79 15.96
CA ARG A 249 -8.70 -10.46 16.57
C ARG A 249 -9.95 -9.61 16.66
N GLY A 250 -11.13 -10.20 16.47
CA GLY A 250 -12.42 -9.53 16.71
C GLY A 250 -13.01 -8.81 15.49
N TRP A 251 -12.49 -9.06 14.28
CA TRP A 251 -13.12 -8.56 13.06
C TRP A 251 -14.40 -9.35 12.74
N HIS A 252 -15.47 -8.63 12.38
CA HIS A 252 -16.77 -9.24 12.09
C HIS A 252 -16.77 -10.11 10.83
N SER A 253 -15.93 -9.77 9.85
CA SER A 253 -15.81 -10.49 8.59
C SER A 253 -14.40 -10.33 8.03
N ALA A 254 -13.88 -11.39 7.41
CA ALA A 254 -12.62 -11.37 6.67
C ALA A 254 -12.76 -12.24 5.42
N VAL A 255 -12.33 -11.71 4.28
CA VAL A 255 -12.33 -12.39 2.99
C VAL A 255 -10.96 -12.20 2.36
N ALA A 256 -10.40 -13.28 1.83
CA ALA A 256 -9.13 -13.26 1.11
C ALA A 256 -9.29 -13.99 -0.22
N VAL A 257 -8.68 -13.43 -1.26
CA VAL A 257 -8.60 -14.00 -2.60
C VAL A 257 -7.16 -13.83 -3.10
N ASP A 258 -6.64 -14.80 -3.83
CA ASP A 258 -5.34 -14.67 -4.48
C ASP A 258 -5.43 -13.81 -5.75
N LEU A 259 -4.28 -13.32 -6.20
CA LEU A 259 -4.23 -12.36 -7.30
C LEU A 259 -4.59 -13.00 -8.66
N ALA A 260 -4.32 -14.29 -8.85
CA ALA A 260 -4.67 -15.00 -10.07
C ALA A 260 -6.20 -15.12 -10.19
N THR A 261 -6.88 -15.58 -9.13
CA THR A 261 -8.34 -15.61 -9.05
C THR A 261 -8.95 -14.22 -9.26
N PHE A 262 -8.36 -13.17 -8.67
CA PHE A 262 -8.83 -11.80 -8.92
C PHE A 262 -8.64 -11.38 -10.38
N HIS A 263 -7.49 -11.68 -10.98
CA HIS A 263 -7.21 -11.37 -12.39
C HIS A 263 -8.19 -12.04 -13.34
N GLU A 264 -8.50 -13.33 -13.12
CA GLU A 264 -9.48 -14.09 -13.90
C GLU A 264 -10.90 -13.53 -13.75
N SER A 265 -11.20 -12.91 -12.61
CA SER A 265 -12.51 -12.28 -12.36
C SER A 265 -12.69 -10.90 -13.03
N LEU A 266 -11.64 -10.37 -13.67
CA LEU A 266 -11.72 -9.07 -14.36
C LEU A 266 -12.74 -9.12 -15.51
N PRO A 267 -13.46 -8.02 -15.79
CA PRO A 267 -14.36 -7.94 -16.93
C PRO A 267 -13.67 -8.28 -18.26
N GLU A 268 -14.37 -8.95 -19.18
CA GLU A 268 -13.83 -9.40 -20.47
C GLU A 268 -13.19 -8.25 -21.29
N ASN A 269 -13.79 -7.05 -21.24
CA ASN A 269 -13.25 -5.88 -21.92
C ASN A 269 -11.89 -5.45 -21.33
N GLU A 270 -11.70 -5.62 -20.02
CA GLU A 270 -10.44 -5.31 -19.35
C GLU A 270 -9.38 -6.38 -19.64
N GLN A 271 -9.74 -7.67 -19.59
CA GLN A 271 -8.84 -8.75 -20.01
C GLN A 271 -8.38 -8.57 -21.46
N SER A 272 -9.32 -8.25 -22.35
CA SER A 272 -9.04 -7.96 -23.77
C SER A 272 -8.14 -6.74 -23.97
N ARG A 273 -8.29 -5.71 -23.12
CA ARG A 273 -7.43 -4.52 -23.14
C ARG A 273 -6.00 -4.91 -22.74
N LEU A 274 -5.82 -5.63 -21.63
CA LEU A 274 -4.52 -6.05 -21.10
C LEU A 274 -3.78 -6.98 -22.08
N ALA A 275 -4.48 -7.91 -22.72
CA ALA A 275 -3.91 -8.83 -23.71
C ALA A 275 -3.35 -8.12 -24.95
N LYS A 276 -3.83 -6.91 -25.26
CA LYS A 276 -3.36 -6.09 -26.39
C LYS A 276 -2.13 -5.24 -26.05
N ILE A 277 -1.79 -5.05 -24.78
CA ILE A 277 -0.67 -4.19 -24.38
C ILE A 277 0.66 -4.87 -24.67
N GLU A 278 0.84 -6.10 -24.17
CA GLU A 278 2.03 -6.91 -24.38
C GLU A 278 1.64 -8.37 -24.59
N PHE A 279 2.31 -9.01 -25.55
CA PHE A 279 2.20 -10.44 -25.80
C PHE A 279 2.83 -11.25 -24.65
N MET A 280 2.23 -12.39 -24.31
CA MET A 280 2.65 -13.25 -23.21
C MET A 280 2.50 -14.71 -23.61
N ASP A 281 3.63 -15.42 -23.74
CA ASP A 281 3.69 -16.86 -24.02
C ASP A 281 3.54 -17.72 -22.75
N GLU A 282 3.86 -17.16 -21.58
CA GLU A 282 3.91 -17.88 -20.29
C GLU A 282 2.62 -17.68 -19.49
N TRP A 283 1.63 -18.55 -19.69
CA TRP A 283 0.43 -18.61 -18.83
C TRP A 283 0.58 -19.58 -17.64
N GLU A 284 1.72 -20.30 -17.55
CA GLU A 284 1.92 -21.41 -16.61
C GLU A 284 2.58 -21.04 -15.28
N ASP A 285 3.11 -19.82 -15.13
CA ASP A 285 3.76 -19.38 -13.89
C ASP A 285 2.76 -18.63 -12.97
N PRO A 286 2.42 -19.17 -11.78
CA PRO A 286 1.52 -18.48 -10.85
C PRO A 286 2.16 -17.18 -10.32
N ILE A 287 1.34 -16.12 -10.24
CA ILE A 287 1.69 -14.80 -9.65
C ILE A 287 1.56 -14.84 -8.13
#